data_AF-A8PYM8-F1
#
_entry.id   AF-A8PYM8-F1
#
_cell.length_a   1.000
_cell.length_b   1.000
_cell.length_c   1.000
_cell.angle_alpha   90.00
_cell.angle_beta   90.00
_cell.angle_gamma   90.00
#
_symmetry.space_group_name_H-M   'P 1'
#
loop_
_entity.id
_entity.type
_entity.pdbx_description
1 polymer ?
#
loop_
_entity_poly.entity_id
_entity_poly.type
_entity_poly.pdbx_seq_one_letter_code
_entity_poly.pdbx_strand_id
1 'polypeptide(L)'
;MQHFVETRLNLDFDTQPLFNWNTKQVFLSLTASYDSPRYGTQDVVVWDKIVRNDDEKRIRISYLRNKYGLREYSKSFENVTSLDFRIEWNVMPFVGLMQRGVTPRSDPYALHQDPQLRKQSPALLPY
;
A
#
# COMPACT_ATOMS: atom_id res chain seq x y z
N MET A 1 -11.28 -16.69 -14.02
CA MET A 1 -10.35 -16.81 -12.86
C MET A 1 -9.89 -15.40 -12.50
N GLN A 2 -9.78 -15.04 -11.22
CA GLN A 2 -9.33 -13.70 -10.81
C GLN A 2 -7.80 -13.68 -10.71
N HIS A 3 -7.16 -12.68 -11.31
CA HIS A 3 -5.71 -12.48 -11.18
C HIS A 3 -5.36 -11.71 -9.91
N PHE A 4 -4.26 -12.11 -9.28
CA PHE A 4 -3.69 -11.50 -8.09
C PHE A 4 -2.23 -11.17 -8.35
N VAL A 5 -1.80 -10.01 -7.85
CA VAL A 5 -0.37 -9.64 -7.83
C VAL A 5 0.10 -9.70 -6.38
N GLU A 6 1.18 -10.44 -6.17
CA GLU A 6 1.94 -10.41 -4.92
C GLU A 6 3.08 -9.41 -5.09
N THR A 7 3.21 -8.47 -4.15
CA THR A 7 4.32 -7.51 -4.13
C THR A 7 5.34 -7.94 -3.07
N ARG A 8 6.63 -7.71 -3.35
CA ARG A 8 7.73 -7.89 -2.39
C ARG A 8 8.54 -6.61 -2.36
N LEU A 9 8.14 -5.69 -1.49
CA LEU A 9 8.68 -4.33 -1.46
C LEU A 9 9.57 -4.13 -0.23
N ASN A 10 10.59 -3.28 -0.35
CA ASN A 10 11.35 -2.82 0.80
C ASN A 10 10.81 -1.44 1.21
N LEU A 11 10.41 -1.31 2.47
CA LEU A 11 9.84 -0.09 3.04
C LEU A 11 10.79 0.45 4.11
N ASP A 12 11.22 1.70 3.98
CA ASP A 12 11.86 2.48 5.06
C ASP A 12 11.14 3.83 5.16
N PHE A 13 10.38 4.02 6.24
CA PHE A 13 9.62 5.26 6.47
C PHE A 13 9.73 5.70 7.93
N ASP A 14 10.16 6.94 8.14
CA ASP A 14 10.29 7.53 9.47
C ASP A 14 9.06 8.37 9.81
N THR A 15 8.27 7.87 10.76
CA THR A 15 7.09 8.58 11.27
C THR A 15 7.40 9.49 12.44
N GLN A 16 8.61 9.47 13.01
CA GLN A 16 8.96 10.25 14.20
C GLN A 16 8.59 11.74 14.07
N PRO A 17 8.80 12.43 12.94
CA PRO A 17 8.44 13.83 12.78
C PRO A 17 6.92 14.11 12.86
N LEU A 18 6.08 13.08 12.71
CA LEU A 18 4.63 13.19 12.78
C LEU A 18 4.08 13.10 14.23
N PHE A 19 4.94 12.78 15.19
CA PHE A 19 4.56 12.67 16.60
C PHE A 19 4.96 13.91 17.38
N ASN A 20 3.98 14.47 18.08
CA ASN A 20 4.13 15.48 19.10
C ASN A 20 3.21 15.15 20.29
N TRP A 21 3.16 16.03 21.29
CA TRP A 21 2.35 15.84 22.50
C TRP A 21 0.85 15.61 22.23
N ASN A 22 0.33 16.10 21.11
CA ASN A 22 -1.08 15.98 20.73
C ASN A 22 -1.33 14.83 19.74
N THR A 23 -0.31 14.11 19.25
CA THR A 23 -0.50 13.00 18.30
C THR A 23 -0.99 11.75 19.04
N LYS A 24 -2.22 11.32 18.76
CA LYS A 24 -2.78 10.08 19.30
C LYS A 24 -2.28 8.86 18.53
N GLN A 25 -2.39 8.91 17.19
CA GLN A 25 -1.94 7.84 16.29
C GLN A 25 -1.71 8.37 14.89
N VAL A 26 -0.86 7.68 14.13
CA VAL A 26 -0.65 7.91 12.70
C VAL A 26 -1.16 6.67 11.96
N PHE A 27 -2.11 6.85 11.05
CA PHE A 27 -2.51 5.80 10.11
C PHE A 27 -1.67 5.91 8.84
N LEU A 28 -0.97 4.84 8.49
CA LEU A 28 -0.19 4.71 7.27
C LEU A 28 -0.87 3.74 6.32
N SER A 29 -0.89 4.08 5.04
CA SER A 29 -1.29 3.18 3.97
C SER A 29 -0.29 3.23 2.83
N LEU A 30 0.10 2.05 2.34
CA LEU A 30 0.85 1.88 1.11
C LEU A 30 -0.17 1.67 -0.02
N THR A 31 -0.21 2.61 -0.94
CA THR A 31 -1.10 2.61 -2.10
C THR A 31 -0.30 2.24 -3.34
N ALA A 32 -0.79 1.25 -4.09
CA ALA A 32 -0.35 0.92 -5.43
C ALA A 32 -1.20 1.70 -6.44
N SER A 33 -0.57 2.45 -7.32
CA SER A 33 -1.22 3.16 -8.43
C SER A 33 -0.86 2.47 -9.74
N TYR A 34 -1.85 2.28 -10.60
CA TYR A 34 -1.63 1.76 -11.95
C TYR A 34 -2.68 2.29 -12.92
N ASP A 35 -2.31 2.38 -14.20
CA ASP A 35 -3.25 2.78 -15.24
C ASP A 35 -3.94 1.57 -15.85
N SER A 36 -5.25 1.50 -15.69
CA SER A 36 -6.09 0.54 -16.38
C SER A 36 -6.52 1.11 -17.74
N PRO A 37 -6.37 0.36 -18.84
CA PRO A 37 -6.78 0.81 -20.18
C PRO A 37 -8.26 1.21 -20.27
N ARG A 38 -9.10 0.61 -19.43
CA ARG A 38 -10.56 0.80 -19.46
C ARG A 38 -11.07 1.78 -18.40
N TYR A 39 -10.37 1.88 -17.28
CA TYR A 39 -10.86 2.59 -16.08
C TYR A 39 -9.95 3.74 -15.64
N GLY A 40 -8.90 4.06 -16.41
CA GLY A 40 -7.92 5.08 -16.05
C GLY A 40 -7.07 4.68 -14.85
N THR A 41 -6.50 5.67 -14.17
CA THR A 41 -5.65 5.44 -12.98
C THR A 41 -6.46 4.87 -11.83
N GLN A 42 -5.96 3.79 -11.25
CA GLN A 42 -6.54 3.08 -10.12
C GLN A 42 -5.58 3.09 -8.95
N ASP A 43 -6.07 3.49 -7.79
CA ASP A 43 -5.33 3.51 -6.53
C ASP A 43 -5.87 2.41 -5.62
N VAL A 44 -5.01 1.46 -5.23
CA VAL A 44 -5.38 0.31 -4.40
C VAL A 44 -4.46 0.26 -3.18
N VAL A 45 -5.04 0.25 -1.99
CA VAL A 45 -4.27 0.07 -0.74
C VAL A 45 -3.86 -1.39 -0.63
N VAL A 46 -2.54 -1.64 -0.58
CA VAL A 46 -1.98 -3.00 -0.50
C VAL A 46 -1.48 -3.34 0.90
N TRP A 47 -1.23 -2.33 1.74
CA TRP A 47 -0.80 -2.51 3.12
C TRP A 47 -1.17 -1.30 3.97
N ASP A 48 -1.41 -1.52 5.26
CA ASP A 48 -1.68 -0.48 6.24
C ASP A 48 -1.00 -0.79 7.58
N LYS A 49 -0.72 0.27 8.35
CA LYS A 49 -0.28 0.17 9.74
C LYS A 49 -0.74 1.39 10.52
N ILE A 50 -1.26 1.16 11.73
CA ILE A 50 -1.44 2.22 12.73
C ILE A 50 -0.17 2.26 13.58
N VAL A 51 0.43 3.44 13.69
CA VAL A 51 1.56 3.72 14.58
C VAL A 51 1.06 4.56 15.73
N ARG A 52 1.31 4.11 16.95
CA ARG A 52 0.99 4.80 18.22
C ARG A 52 2.26 5.30 18.88
N ASN A 53 2.12 6.09 19.95
CA ASN A 53 3.25 6.71 20.62
C ASN A 53 4.26 5.71 21.20
N ASP A 54 3.83 4.52 21.60
CA ASP A 54 4.71 3.50 22.19
C ASP A 54 5.33 2.57 21.14
N ASP A 55 4.94 2.68 19.87
CA ASP A 55 5.46 1.85 18.78
C ASP A 55 6.82 2.37 18.25
N GLU A 56 7.58 1.51 17.58
CA GLU A 56 8.74 1.94 16.81
C GLU A 56 8.34 2.91 15.68
N LYS A 57 8.96 4.09 15.67
CA LYS A 57 8.62 5.19 14.76
C LYS A 57 9.23 5.05 13.38
N ARG A 58 10.34 4.32 13.25
CA ARG A 58 10.96 4.04 11.97
C ARG A 58 10.54 2.65 11.49
N ILE A 59 9.75 2.62 10.42
CA ILE A 59 9.23 1.38 9.86
C ILE A 59 10.21 0.90 8.80
N ARG A 60 10.94 -0.16 9.12
CA ARG A 60 11.82 -0.86 8.19
C ARG A 60 11.30 -2.28 7.98
N ILE A 61 10.79 -2.55 6.79
CA ILE A 61 10.29 -3.88 6.42
C ILE A 61 10.96 -4.28 5.11
N SER A 62 11.67 -5.41 5.14
CA SER A 62 12.22 -6.03 3.94
C SER A 62 11.24 -7.08 3.41
N TYR A 63 11.09 -7.19 2.10
CA TYR A 63 10.19 -8.14 1.43
C TYR A 63 8.74 -8.06 1.94
N LEU A 64 8.25 -6.83 2.14
CA LEU A 64 6.86 -6.57 2.51
C LEU A 64 5.92 -7.20 1.48
N ARG A 65 5.12 -8.16 1.96
CA ARG A 65 4.03 -8.77 1.21
C ARG A 65 2.78 -7.91 1.35
N ASN A 66 2.00 -7.81 0.29
CA ASN A 66 0.71 -7.12 0.35
C ASN A 66 -0.25 -7.82 1.32
N LYS A 67 -0.81 -7.04 2.24
CA LYS A 67 -1.85 -7.48 3.18
C LYS A 67 -3.18 -7.67 2.44
N TYR A 68 -3.49 -6.77 1.51
CA TYR A 68 -4.67 -6.87 0.66
C TYR A 68 -4.27 -7.28 -0.75
N GLY A 69 -5.02 -8.22 -1.31
CA GLY A 69 -4.80 -8.67 -2.68
C GLY A 69 -5.02 -7.53 -3.67
N LEU A 70 -4.01 -7.23 -4.49
CA LEU A 70 -4.15 -6.29 -5.59
C LEU A 70 -5.04 -6.94 -6.67
N ARG A 71 -6.22 -6.37 -6.89
CA ARG A 71 -7.22 -6.87 -7.85
C ARG A 71 -7.60 -5.75 -8.81
N GLU A 72 -7.55 -6.05 -10.10
CA GLU A 72 -8.15 -5.16 -11.10
C GLU A 72 -9.63 -5.46 -11.31
N TYR A 73 -10.43 -4.42 -11.57
CA TYR A 73 -11.84 -4.49 -11.93
C TYR A 73 -12.13 -5.41 -13.13
N SER A 74 -11.27 -5.42 -14.13
CA SER A 74 -11.34 -6.30 -15.32
C SER A 74 -11.10 -7.79 -14.99
N LYS A 75 -10.69 -8.09 -13.75
CA LYS A 75 -10.23 -9.41 -13.27
C LYS A 75 -8.90 -9.88 -13.88
N SER A 76 -8.27 -9.08 -14.75
CA SER A 76 -7.04 -9.40 -15.46
C SER A 76 -6.15 -8.16 -15.60
N PHE A 77 -4.90 -8.26 -15.14
CA PHE A 77 -3.86 -7.24 -15.32
C PHE A 77 -3.25 -7.24 -16.73
N GLU A 78 -3.90 -7.87 -17.70
CA GLU A 78 -3.50 -7.82 -19.10
C GLU A 78 -3.56 -6.38 -19.60
N ASN A 79 -2.43 -5.88 -20.10
CA ASN A 79 -2.18 -4.51 -20.56
C ASN A 79 -1.92 -3.47 -19.45
N VAL A 80 -1.85 -3.85 -18.18
CA VAL A 80 -1.25 -3.00 -17.15
C VAL A 80 0.26 -3.21 -17.19
N THR A 81 1.00 -2.18 -17.57
CA THR A 81 2.45 -2.27 -17.83
C THR A 81 3.30 -2.02 -16.59
N SER A 82 2.87 -1.10 -15.73
CA SER A 82 3.63 -0.71 -14.55
C SER A 82 2.75 -0.36 -13.35
N LEU A 83 3.31 -0.55 -12.15
CA LEU A 83 2.78 -0.04 -10.88
C LEU A 83 3.75 0.99 -10.30
N ASP A 84 3.22 2.09 -9.78
CA ASP A 84 3.95 2.93 -8.83
C ASP A 84 3.36 2.78 -7.42
N PHE A 85 4.16 3.09 -6.41
CA PHE A 85 3.75 2.99 -5.01
C PHE A 85 3.94 4.32 -4.31
N ARG A 86 3.04 4.64 -3.40
CA ARG A 86 3.18 5.79 -2.49
C ARG A 86 2.65 5.45 -1.11
N ILE A 87 3.25 6.08 -0.11
CA ILE A 87 2.76 6.06 1.26
C ILE A 87 1.89 7.29 1.46
N GLU A 88 0.71 7.08 2.01
CA GLU A 88 -0.19 8.11 2.51
C GLU A 88 -0.27 7.98 4.03
N TRP A 89 -0.26 9.10 4.74
CA TRP A 89 -0.36 9.11 6.20
C TRP A 89 -1.42 10.09 6.68
N ASN A 90 -2.12 9.71 7.74
CA ASN A 90 -3.09 10.54 8.44
C ASN A 90 -2.71 10.61 9.92
N VAL A 91 -2.37 11.80 10.39
CA VAL A 91 -2.08 12.10 11.80
C VAL A 91 -3.40 12.42 12.49
N MET A 92 -3.78 11.58 13.44
CA MET A 92 -4.97 11.78 14.27
C MET A 92 -4.52 12.39 15.61
N PRO A 93 -4.93 13.63 15.91
CA PRO A 93 -4.64 14.22 17.21
C PRO A 93 -5.59 13.69 18.30
N PHE A 94 -5.24 13.91 19.57
CA PHE A 94 -6.21 13.76 20.66
C PHE A 94 -7.33 14.79 20.56
N VAL A 95 -6.97 16.04 20.19
CA VAL A 95 -7.91 17.13 19.98
C VAL A 95 -7.55 17.91 18.72
N GLY A 96 -8.55 18.25 17.90
CA GLY A 96 -8.41 19.10 16.72
C GLY A 96 -8.56 18.36 15.40
N LEU A 97 -8.05 18.97 14.32
CA LEU A 97 -8.22 18.50 12.95
C LEU A 97 -7.20 17.42 12.58
N MET A 98 -7.65 16.45 11.78
CA MET A 98 -6.78 15.45 11.18
C MET A 98 -5.87 16.09 10.14
N GLN A 99 -4.59 15.74 10.15
CA GLN A 99 -3.62 16.16 9.14
C GLN A 99 -3.27 14.98 8.24
N ARG A 100 -3.09 15.23 6.95
CA ARG A 100 -2.75 14.19 5.97
C ARG A 100 -1.55 14.61 5.16
N GLY A 101 -0.71 13.66 4.80
CA GLY A 101 0.36 13.83 3.83
C GLY A 101 0.49 12.62 2.92
N VAL A 102 1.25 12.81 1.85
CA VAL A 102 1.55 11.79 0.86
C VAL A 102 3.01 11.92 0.45
N THR A 103 3.67 10.78 0.26
CA THR A 103 5.04 10.73 -0.29
C THR A 103 5.01 10.92 -1.80
N PRO A 104 6.13 11.36 -2.39
CA PRO A 104 6.34 11.19 -3.82
C PRO A 104 6.12 9.73 -4.23
N ARG A 105 5.62 9.52 -5.45
CA ARG A 105 5.49 8.19 -6.02
C ARG A 105 6.87 7.56 -6.21
N SER A 106 6.94 6.25 -6.04
CA SER A 106 8.13 5.46 -6.39
C SER A 106 8.36 5.50 -7.90
N ASP A 107 9.55 5.04 -8.30
CA ASP A 107 9.76 4.68 -9.70
C ASP A 107 8.76 3.59 -10.12
N PRO A 108 8.29 3.61 -11.38
CA PRO A 108 7.39 2.59 -11.90
C PRO A 108 8.07 1.21 -11.92
N TYR A 109 7.40 0.23 -11.33
CA TYR A 109 7.78 -1.17 -11.36
C TYR A 109 7.06 -1.88 -12.50
N ALA A 110 7.80 -2.52 -13.40
CA ALA A 110 7.22 -3.32 -14.47
C ALA A 110 6.46 -4.54 -13.90
N LEU A 111 5.22 -4.74 -14.35
CA LEU A 111 4.45 -5.93 -14.03
C LEU A 111 4.95 -7.13 -14.83
N HIS A 112 5.84 -7.92 -14.24
CA HIS A 112 6.12 -9.24 -14.76
C HIS A 112 5.03 -10.21 -14.30
N GLN A 113 4.10 -10.54 -15.20
CA GLN A 113 3.08 -11.55 -14.93
C GLN A 113 3.75 -12.93 -14.85
N ASP A 114 3.99 -13.44 -13.64
CA ASP A 114 4.44 -14.82 -13.46
C ASP A 114 3.27 -15.79 -13.74
N PRO A 115 3.37 -16.66 -14.76
CA PRO A 115 2.33 -17.63 -15.09
C PRO A 115 2.02 -18.61 -13.94
N GLN A 116 2.96 -18.82 -13.00
CA GLN A 116 2.82 -19.78 -11.89
C GLN A 116 1.85 -19.28 -10.80
N LEU A 117 1.79 -17.96 -10.57
CA LEU A 117 0.89 -17.35 -9.58
C LEU A 117 -0.59 -17.35 -10.06
N ARG A 118 -0.84 -17.56 -11.37
CA ARG A 118 -2.20 -17.71 -11.92
C ARG A 118 -3.00 -18.84 -11.26
N LYS A 119 -2.33 -19.84 -10.67
CA LYS A 119 -2.96 -21.01 -10.06
C LYS A 119 -3.25 -20.87 -8.57
N GLN A 120 -2.77 -19.81 -7.92
CA GLN A 120 -3.07 -19.60 -6.50
C GLN A 120 -4.45 -18.98 -6.37
N SER A 121 -5.43 -19.79 -5.96
CA SER A 121 -6.70 -19.28 -5.46
C SER A 121 -6.42 -18.30 -4.31
N PRO A 122 -7.10 -17.14 -4.25
CA PRO A 122 -6.94 -16.24 -3.11
C PRO A 122 -7.39 -16.99 -1.86
N ALA A 123 -6.44 -17.25 -0.95
CA ALA A 123 -6.81 -17.64 0.39
C ALA A 123 -7.61 -16.48 0.98
N LEU A 124 -8.90 -16.68 1.23
CA LEU A 124 -9.67 -15.80 2.09
C LEU A 124 -9.04 -15.97 3.48
N LEU A 125 -8.18 -15.05 3.88
CA LEU A 125 -7.76 -14.98 5.27
C LEU A 125 -9.00 -14.56 6.06
N PRO A 126 -9.55 -15.40 6.95
CA PRO A 126 -10.58 -14.95 7.87
C PRO A 126 -9.98 -13.82 8.73
N TYR A 127 -10.79 -12.80 8.98
CA TYR A 127 -10.46 -11.76 9.95
C TYR A 127 -10.28 -12.36 11.35
#